data_AF-A0A920QV99-F1
#
_entry.id   AF-A0A920QV99-F1
#
_cell.length_a   1.000
_cell.length_b   1.000
_cell.length_c   1.000
_cell.angle_alpha   90.00
_cell.angle_beta   90.00
_cell.angle_gamma   90.00
#
_symmetry.space_group_name_H-M   'P 1'
#
loop_
_entity.id
_entity.type
_entity.pdbx_description
1 polymer ?
#
loop_
_entity_poly.entity_id
_entity_poly.type
_entity_poly.pdbx_seq_one_letter_code
_entity_poly.pdbx_strand_id
1 'polypeptide(L)' 'MSFLKTAVGNNTVIFTLQNGVSSRKRLVDCFGDEQVLQGVTYIDSTIVSPGVISQSGGVCKFYLENIMGPKN' A
#
# COMPACT_ATOMS: atom_id res chain seq x y z
N MET A 1 -13.57 2.10 -5.76
CA MET A 1 -12.80 3.18 -5.09
C MET A 1 -13.66 4.22 -4.38
N SER A 2 -14.97 4.30 -4.58
CA SER A 2 -15.83 5.32 -3.94
C SER A 2 -15.78 5.31 -2.41
N PHE A 3 -15.75 4.14 -1.77
CA PHE A 3 -15.69 4.04 -0.31
C PHE A 3 -14.43 4.68 0.28
N LEU A 4 -13.26 4.46 -0.35
CA LEU A 4 -11.99 5.01 0.12
C LEU A 4 -11.94 6.54 0.09
N LYS A 5 -12.66 7.19 -0.83
CA LYS A 5 -12.66 8.66 -0.94
C LYS A 5 -13.11 9.37 0.34
N THR A 6 -13.94 8.73 1.16
CA THR A 6 -14.40 9.31 2.44
C THR A 6 -13.33 9.27 3.53
N ALA A 7 -12.31 8.42 3.39
CA ALA A 7 -11.22 8.26 4.35
C ALA A 7 -9.92 8.98 3.91
N VAL A 8 -9.91 9.59 2.72
CA VAL A 8 -8.72 10.27 2.16
C VAL A 8 -8.95 11.77 2.18
N GLY A 9 -8.14 12.47 2.97
CA GLY A 9 -8.09 13.93 3.01
C GLY A 9 -6.76 14.47 2.48
N ASN A 10 -6.56 15.78 2.61
CA ASN A 10 -5.39 16.48 2.05
C ASN A 10 -4.05 16.01 2.66
N ASN A 11 -4.07 15.44 3.87
CA ASN A 11 -2.88 14.97 4.58
C ASN A 11 -2.73 13.44 4.56
N THR A 12 -3.58 12.73 3.81
CA THR A 12 -3.52 11.28 3.72
C THR A 12 -2.50 10.86 2.66
N VAL A 13 -1.65 9.89 3.01
CA VAL A 13 -0.78 9.19 2.07
C VAL A 13 -1.30 7.77 1.90
N ILE A 14 -1.41 7.31 0.66
CA ILE A 14 -1.90 5.99 0.28
C ILE A 14 -0.70 5.12 -0.09
N PHE A 15 -0.50 4.04 0.66
CA PHE A 15 0.52 3.03 0.36
C PHE A 15 -0.12 1.77 -0.25
N THR A 16 0.38 1.33 -1.40
CA THR A 16 0.02 0.03 -1.97
C THR A 16 1.13 -0.99 -1.81
N LEU A 17 0.81 -2.10 -1.17
CA LEU A 17 1.71 -3.24 -0.93
C LEU A 17 1.22 -4.54 -1.59
N GLN A 18 0.09 -4.49 -2.31
CA GLN A 18 -0.44 -5.69 -2.97
C GLN A 18 0.50 -6.16 -4.06
N ASN A 19 0.59 -7.48 -4.22
CA ASN A 19 1.31 -8.09 -5.33
C ASN A 19 0.76 -7.61 -6.68
N GLY A 20 1.65 -7.50 -7.66
CA GLY A 20 1.36 -6.99 -9.01
C GLY A 20 1.81 -5.56 -9.22
N VAL A 21 1.70 -5.08 -10.46
CA VAL A 21 2.30 -3.79 -10.90
C VAL A 21 1.27 -2.70 -11.18
N SER A 22 -0.03 -3.03 -11.21
CA SER A 22 -1.09 -2.12 -11.67
C SER A 22 -1.75 -1.28 -10.57
N SER A 23 -1.58 -1.65 -9.30
CA SER A 23 -2.27 -0.99 -8.17
C SER A 23 -1.94 0.48 -8.06
N ARG A 24 -0.66 0.87 -8.22
CA ARG A 24 -0.25 2.27 -8.17
C ARG A 24 -0.99 3.10 -9.20
N LYS A 25 -0.94 2.70 -10.49
CA LYS A 25 -1.60 3.44 -11.56
C LYS A 25 -3.08 3.67 -11.27
N ARG A 26 -3.79 2.62 -10.82
CA ARG A 26 -5.22 2.73 -10.48
C ARG A 26 -5.51 3.70 -9.34
N LEU A 27 -4.61 3.78 -8.35
CA LEU A 27 -4.73 4.71 -7.23
C LEU A 27 -4.40 6.14 -7.66
N VAL A 28 -3.34 6.34 -8.43
CA VAL A 28 -2.96 7.66 -9.00
C VAL A 28 -4.10 8.23 -9.84
N ASP A 29 -4.71 7.42 -10.71
CA ASP A 29 -5.87 7.82 -11.53
C ASP A 29 -7.08 8.26 -10.67
N CYS A 30 -7.14 7.89 -9.38
CA CYS A 30 -8.24 8.23 -8.46
C CYS A 30 -7.92 9.36 -7.47
N PHE A 31 -6.66 9.47 -7.03
CA PHE A 31 -6.24 10.28 -5.87
C PHE A 31 -5.09 11.25 -6.16
N GLY A 32 -4.51 11.21 -7.37
CA GLY A 32 -3.34 12.01 -7.74
C GLY A 32 -2.02 11.32 -7.37
N ASP A 33 -0.96 11.69 -8.07
CA ASP A 33 0.36 11.04 -7.93
C ASP A 33 1.03 11.37 -6.59
N GLU A 34 0.87 12.60 -6.12
CA GLU A 34 1.56 13.09 -4.91
C GLU A 34 1.11 12.40 -3.62
N GLN A 35 -0.10 11.82 -3.61
CA GLN A 35 -0.64 11.12 -2.44
C GLN A 35 -0.37 9.61 -2.46
N VAL A 36 0.20 9.05 -3.53
CA VAL A 36 0.28 7.61 -3.73
C VAL A 36 1.72 7.13 -3.75
N LEU A 37 2.04 6.27 -2.79
CA LEU A 37 3.32 5.59 -2.70
C LEU A 37 3.18 4.08 -2.95
N GLN A 38 4.17 3.50 -3.62
CA GLN A 38 4.22 2.05 -3.89
C GLN A 38 5.34 1.37 -3.09
N GLY A 39 5.09 0.12 -2.71
CA GLY A 39 6.10 -0.75 -2.14
C GLY A 39 5.89 -2.22 -2.49
N VAL A 40 6.78 -3.05 -1.97
CA VAL A 40 6.72 -4.51 -2.04
C VAL A 40 6.79 -5.09 -0.64
N THR A 41 6.09 -6.20 -0.41
CA THR A 41 6.09 -6.90 0.89
C THR A 41 6.55 -8.33 0.72
N TYR A 42 7.38 -8.76 1.66
CA TYR A 42 7.80 -10.14 1.83
C TYR A 42 7.27 -10.59 3.20
N ILE A 43 6.23 -11.41 3.18
CA ILE A 43 5.58 -11.95 4.37
C ILE A 43 5.00 -13.32 4.07
N ASP A 44 5.18 -14.24 5.02
CA ASP A 44 4.48 -15.52 5.04
C ASP A 44 3.40 -15.47 6.12
N SER A 45 2.15 -15.23 5.72
CA SER A 45 1.02 -15.15 6.63
C SER A 45 -0.27 -15.69 6.01
N THR A 46 -1.10 -16.29 6.85
CA THR A 46 -2.37 -16.91 6.46
C THR A 46 -3.47 -16.50 7.42
N ILE A 47 -4.67 -16.24 6.90
CA ILE A 47 -5.88 -16.11 7.71
C ILE A 47 -6.29 -17.52 8.15
N VAL A 48 -6.24 -17.81 9.45
CA VAL A 48 -6.59 -19.14 9.98
C VAL A 48 -8.10 -19.24 10.25
N SER A 49 -8.69 -18.16 10.77
CA SER A 49 -10.12 -18.04 11.03
C SER A 49 -10.50 -16.55 11.15
N PRO A 50 -11.80 -16.18 11.21
CA PRO A 50 -12.20 -14.78 11.37
C PRO A 50 -11.52 -14.13 12.59
N GLY A 51 -10.77 -13.06 12.34
CA GLY A 51 -10.02 -12.35 13.39
C GLY A 51 -8.69 -12.98 13.81
N VAL A 52 -8.25 -14.07 13.18
CA VAL A 52 -6.99 -14.77 13.52
C VAL A 52 -6.07 -14.88 12.30
N ILE A 53 -4.89 -14.26 12.39
CA ILE A 53 -3.81 -14.34 11.39
C ILE A 53 -2.64 -15.12 11.99
N SER A 54 -2.11 -16.09 11.25
CA SER A 54 -0.85 -16.78 11.58
C SER A 54 0.25 -16.27 10.68
N GLN A 55 1.31 -15.73 11.27
CA GLN A 55 2.58 -15.51 10.58
C GLN A 55 3.47 -16.73 10.80
N SER A 56 3.58 -17.55 9.76
CA SER A 56 4.11 -18.92 9.87
C SER A 56 5.57 -19.04 9.42
N GLY A 57 6.16 -17.98 8.86
CA GLY A 57 7.48 -18.00 8.23
C GLY A 57 8.40 -16.82 8.62
N GLY A 58 9.61 -16.83 8.07
CA GLY A 58 10.76 -16.06 8.58
C GLY A 58 10.87 -14.59 8.16
N VAL A 59 10.42 -14.19 6.96
CA VAL A 59 10.54 -12.79 6.52
C VAL A 59 9.26 -12.03 6.83
N CYS A 60 9.41 -10.86 7.45
CA CYS A 60 8.35 -9.87 7.64
C CYS A 60 8.95 -8.50 7.34
N LYS A 61 9.00 -8.14 6.06
CA LYS A 61 9.62 -6.91 5.58
C LYS A 61 8.76 -6.27 4.51
N PHE A 62 8.73 -4.94 4.50
CA PHE A 62 8.22 -4.17 3.37
C PHE A 62 9.28 -3.16 2.94
N TYR A 63 9.31 -2.87 1.65
CA TYR A 63 10.16 -1.86 1.05
C TYR A 63 9.26 -0.87 0.33
N LEU A 64 9.44 0.41 0.64
CA LEU A 64 8.74 1.49 -0.03
C LEU A 64 9.66 2.09 -1.08
N GLU A 65 9.06 2.69 -2.11
CA GLU A 65 9.82 3.52 -3.01
C GLU A 65 10.49 4.69 -2.28
N ASN A 66 11.60 5.15 -2.83
CA ASN A 66 12.33 6.26 -2.25
C ASN A 66 11.52 7.54 -2.46
N ILE A 67 11.13 8.18 -1.36
CA ILE A 67 10.56 9.52 -1.39
C ILE A 67 11.74 10.49 -1.53
N MET A 68 12.36 10.55 -2.71
CA MET A 68 13.23 11.69 -2.98
C MET A 68 12.33 12.92 -2.90
N GLY A 69 12.68 13.84 -1.98
CA GLY A 69 11.95 15.07 -1.71
C GLY A 69 11.70 15.91 -2.98
N PRO A 70 10.96 17.02 -2.85
CA PRO A 70 10.36 17.73 -3.99
C PRO A 70 11.33 17.86 -5.16
N LYS A 71 10.89 17.43 -6.34
CA LYS A 71 11.57 17.79 -7.58
C LYS A 71 11.37 19.29 -7.75
N ASN A 72 12.42 20.06 -7.44
CA ASN A 72 12.51 21.49 -7.75
C ASN A 72 12.20 21.75 -9.22
#